data_AF-A0A0F7RD31-F1
#
_entry.id   AF-A0A0F7RD31-F1
#
_cell.length_a   1.000
_cell.length_b   1.000
_cell.length_c   1.000
_cell.angle_alpha   90.00
_cell.angle_beta   90.00
_cell.angle_gamma   90.00
#
_symmetry.space_group_name_H-M   'P 1'
#
loop_
_entity.id
_entity.type
_entity.pdbx_description
1 polymer ?
#
loop_
_entity_poly.entity_id
_entity_poly.type
_entity_poly.pdbx_seq_one_letter_code
_entity_poly.pdbx_strand_id
1 'polypeptide(L)'
;MKKENVLEEKLNIIEWCQTLQRVPDDIWFQALREGSWAIADVISHFIVWDVFLIKDRIPYFISGQSVPNVPIDVEEMNKGAIKYARSGISKEGLLNQFSVTRKQLVDESEFPPNIFIMSTNLALKK
;
A
#
# COMPACT_ATOMS: atom_id res chain seq x y z
N MET A 1 13.18 15.37 5.77
CA MET A 1 11.85 15.39 5.12
C MET A 1 10.80 15.41 6.22
N LYS A 2 9.77 16.25 6.14
CA LYS A 2 8.69 16.29 7.14
C LYS A 2 7.68 15.16 6.88
N LYS A 3 6.99 14.67 7.91
CA LYS A 3 5.99 13.60 7.79
C LYS A 3 4.89 14.01 6.82
N GLU A 4 4.42 15.24 6.95
CA GLU A 4 3.32 15.81 6.17
C GLU A 4 3.64 15.76 4.68
N ASN A 5 4.87 16.13 4.30
CA ASN A 5 5.33 16.04 2.91
C ASN A 5 5.30 14.59 2.39
N VAL A 6 5.66 13.60 3.23
CA VAL A 6 5.61 12.19 2.81
C VAL A 6 4.17 11.76 2.56
N LEU A 7 3.25 12.13 3.45
CA LEU A 7 1.84 11.78 3.31
C LEU A 7 1.20 12.47 2.09
N GLU A 8 1.53 13.73 1.85
CA GLU A 8 1.10 14.47 0.67
C GLU A 8 1.56 13.78 -0.63
N GLU A 9 2.83 13.41 -0.74
CA GLU A 9 3.34 12.67 -1.91
C GLU A 9 2.65 11.31 -2.10
N LYS A 10 2.30 10.64 -0.99
CA LYS A 10 1.55 9.37 -1.00
C LYS A 10 0.11 9.55 -1.50
N LEU A 11 -0.50 10.71 -1.31
CA LEU A 11 -1.81 11.05 -1.86
C LEU A 11 -1.70 11.51 -3.33
N ASN A 12 -0.71 12.34 -3.67
CA ASN A 12 -0.52 12.86 -5.03
C ASN A 12 -0.31 11.75 -6.08
N ILE A 13 0.37 10.67 -5.71
CA ILE A 13 0.54 9.51 -6.62
C ILE A 13 -0.79 8.83 -6.95
N ILE A 14 -1.82 8.92 -6.10
CA ILE A 14 -3.16 8.43 -6.44
C ILE A 14 -3.69 9.17 -7.66
N GLU A 15 -3.61 10.49 -7.66
CA GLU A 15 -4.09 11.33 -8.76
C GLU A 15 -3.34 11.02 -10.05
N TRP A 16 -2.02 10.88 -9.98
CA TRP A 16 -1.21 10.48 -11.12
C TRP A 16 -1.64 9.11 -11.65
N CYS A 17 -1.81 8.10 -10.79
CA CYS A 17 -2.23 6.76 -11.20
C CYS A 17 -3.62 6.77 -11.86
N GLN A 18 -4.54 7.63 -11.44
CA GLN A 18 -5.86 7.73 -12.10
C GLN A 18 -5.75 8.20 -13.55
N THR A 19 -4.72 8.95 -13.93
CA THR A 19 -4.49 9.32 -15.33
C THR A 19 -4.21 8.10 -16.23
N LEU A 20 -3.76 6.98 -15.65
CA LEU A 20 -3.46 5.75 -16.37
C LEU A 20 -4.70 5.04 -16.92
N GLN A 21 -5.91 5.46 -16.54
CA GLN A 21 -7.14 5.00 -17.21
C GLN A 21 -7.12 5.27 -18.73
N ARG A 22 -6.38 6.30 -19.16
CA ARG A 22 -6.22 6.69 -20.57
C ARG A 22 -5.23 5.82 -21.33
N VAL A 23 -4.45 4.99 -20.63
CA VAL A 23 -3.52 4.05 -21.27
C VAL A 23 -4.34 3.01 -22.04
N PRO A 24 -4.00 2.71 -23.29
CA PRO A 24 -4.63 1.63 -24.05
C PRO A 24 -4.57 0.25 -23.34
N ASP A 25 -5.56 -0.60 -23.57
CA ASP A 25 -5.63 -1.93 -22.93
C ASP A 25 -4.52 -2.88 -23.38
N ASP A 26 -4.08 -2.77 -24.64
CA ASP A 26 -2.95 -3.52 -25.21
C ASP A 26 -1.61 -3.18 -24.55
N ILE A 27 -1.45 -1.94 -24.06
CA ILE A 27 -0.23 -1.49 -23.37
C ILE A 27 -0.29 -1.80 -21.87
N TRP A 28 -1.48 -1.87 -21.27
CA TRP A 28 -1.66 -2.00 -19.81
C TRP A 28 -0.93 -3.21 -19.19
N PHE A 29 -0.92 -4.32 -19.91
CA PHE A 29 -0.29 -5.57 -19.50
C PHE A 29 1.06 -5.83 -20.20
N GLN A 30 1.50 -4.92 -21.06
CA GLN A 30 2.78 -5.00 -21.74
C GLN A 30 3.92 -4.61 -20.80
N ALA A 31 5.00 -5.39 -20.82
CA ALA A 31 6.20 -5.06 -20.08
C ALA A 31 6.78 -3.71 -20.56
N LEU A 32 7.18 -2.84 -19.62
CA LEU A 32 7.75 -1.53 -19.92
C LEU A 32 9.06 -1.63 -20.75
N ARG A 33 9.78 -2.73 -20.59
CA ARG A 33 10.88 -3.20 -21.42
C ARG A 33 11.01 -4.71 -21.28
N GLU A 34 11.85 -5.33 -22.12
CA GLU A 34 12.12 -6.76 -22.03
C GLU A 34 12.59 -7.16 -20.61
N GLY A 35 11.95 -8.19 -20.06
CA GLY A 35 12.24 -8.70 -18.72
C GLY A 35 11.79 -7.81 -17.54
N SER A 36 11.03 -6.73 -17.78
CA SER A 36 10.52 -5.86 -16.72
C SER A 36 9.02 -6.06 -16.45
N TRP A 37 8.53 -5.34 -15.45
CA TRP A 37 7.12 -5.29 -15.09
C TRP A 37 6.29 -4.50 -16.12
N ALA A 38 5.01 -4.82 -16.20
CA ALA A 38 3.98 -4.02 -16.85
C ALA A 38 3.43 -2.95 -15.90
N ILE A 39 2.65 -2.01 -16.44
CA ILE A 39 1.99 -0.97 -15.63
C ILE A 39 1.06 -1.60 -14.59
N ALA A 40 0.27 -2.60 -14.98
CA ALA A 40 -0.61 -3.32 -14.08
C ALA A 40 0.16 -3.97 -12.90
N ASP A 41 1.35 -4.50 -13.17
CA ASP A 41 2.16 -5.17 -12.15
C ASP A 41 2.68 -4.15 -11.12
N VAL A 42 3.07 -2.95 -11.56
CA VAL A 42 3.50 -1.85 -10.68
C VAL A 42 2.36 -1.37 -9.79
N ILE A 43 1.16 -1.16 -10.34
CA ILE A 43 -0.01 -0.74 -9.56
C ILE A 43 -0.40 -1.83 -8.55
N SER A 44 -0.40 -3.09 -8.98
CA SER A 44 -0.68 -4.21 -8.08
C SER A 44 0.36 -4.35 -6.98
N HIS A 45 1.63 -4.08 -7.28
CA HIS A 45 2.70 -4.09 -6.29
C HIS A 45 2.44 -3.03 -5.21
N PHE A 46 2.02 -1.82 -5.58
CA PHE A 46 1.66 -0.80 -4.59
C PHE A 46 0.53 -1.27 -3.66
N ILE A 47 -0.52 -1.90 -4.19
CA ILE A 47 -1.60 -2.44 -3.37
C ILE A 47 -1.07 -3.47 -2.37
N VAL A 48 -0.30 -4.46 -2.84
CA VAL A 48 0.21 -5.55 -1.98
C VAL A 48 1.07 -4.99 -0.85
N TRP A 49 1.94 -4.02 -1.15
CA TRP A 49 2.81 -3.42 -0.13
C TRP A 49 2.07 -2.49 0.82
N ASP A 50 1.09 -1.72 0.34
CA ASP A 50 0.25 -0.91 1.22
C ASP A 50 -0.54 -1.81 2.19
N VAL A 51 -1.13 -2.91 1.70
CA VAL A 51 -1.83 -3.91 2.54
C VAL A 51 -0.89 -4.51 3.57
N PHE A 52 0.32 -4.90 3.16
CA PHE A 52 1.32 -5.45 4.06
C PHE A 52 1.72 -4.45 5.16
N LEU A 53 1.91 -3.17 4.81
CA LEU A 53 2.22 -2.15 5.81
C LEU A 53 1.07 -1.98 6.81
N ILE A 54 -0.16 -1.88 6.32
CA ILE A 54 -1.36 -1.71 7.14
C ILE A 54 -1.54 -2.90 8.10
N LYS A 55 -1.39 -4.13 7.61
CA LYS A 55 -1.70 -5.34 8.40
C LYS A 55 -0.55 -5.80 9.28
N ASP A 56 0.67 -5.73 8.77
CA ASP A 56 1.81 -6.45 9.36
C ASP A 56 2.87 -5.52 9.95
N ARG A 57 2.76 -4.20 9.77
CA ARG A 57 3.78 -3.24 10.26
C ARG A 57 3.20 -2.14 11.13
N ILE A 58 2.21 -1.40 10.64
CA ILE A 58 1.62 -0.28 11.37
C ILE A 58 1.11 -0.65 12.77
N PRO A 59 0.45 -1.80 13.00
CA PRO A 59 -0.04 -2.16 14.34
C PRO A 59 1.06 -2.19 15.42
N TYR A 60 2.29 -2.56 15.05
CA TYR A 60 3.43 -2.54 15.96
C TYR A 60 3.86 -1.11 16.31
N PHE A 61 3.86 -0.20 15.32
CA PHE A 61 4.18 1.20 15.56
C PHE A 61 3.13 1.90 16.43
N ILE A 62 1.84 1.61 16.21
CA ILE A 62 0.74 2.16 17.01
C ILE A 62 0.79 1.63 18.45
N SER A 63 1.08 0.35 18.65
CA SER A 63 1.16 -0.26 19.98
C SER A 63 2.48 0.00 20.72
N GLY A 64 3.43 0.70 20.09
CA GLY A 64 4.78 0.92 20.65
C GLY A 64 5.60 -0.37 20.79
N GLN A 65 5.18 -1.46 20.15
CA GLN A 65 5.87 -2.74 20.19
C GLN A 65 7.02 -2.75 19.17
N SER A 66 8.05 -3.55 19.44
CA SER A 66 9.08 -3.82 18.45
C SER A 66 8.49 -4.56 17.27
N VAL A 67 8.75 -4.09 16.05
CA VAL A 67 8.42 -4.83 14.83
C VAL A 67 9.20 -6.14 14.85
N PRO A 68 8.54 -7.31 14.75
CA PRO A 68 9.23 -8.58 14.76
C PRO A 68 10.10 -8.72 13.50
N ASN A 69 11.32 -9.24 13.68
CA ASN A 69 12.21 -9.56 12.57
C ASN A 69 11.76 -10.88 11.91
N VAL A 70 10.61 -10.85 11.23
CA VAL A 70 10.12 -11.98 10.45
C VAL A 70 10.73 -11.88 9.05
N PRO A 71 11.41 -12.94 8.55
CA PRO A 71 11.87 -12.95 7.18
C PRO A 71 10.66 -12.84 6.24
N ILE A 72 10.61 -11.75 5.49
CA ILE A 72 9.63 -11.56 4.42
C ILE A 72 10.24 -12.14 3.15
N ASP A 73 9.55 -13.06 2.50
CA ASP A 73 9.90 -13.43 1.13
C ASP A 73 9.41 -12.34 0.16
N VAL A 74 10.27 -11.35 -0.05
CA VAL A 74 10.02 -10.20 -0.94
C VAL A 74 9.72 -10.67 -2.36
N GLU A 75 10.38 -11.75 -2.80
CA GLU A 75 10.21 -12.27 -4.15
C GLU A 75 8.85 -12.95 -4.31
N GLU A 76 8.41 -13.73 -3.32
CA GLU A 76 7.06 -14.31 -3.36
C GLU A 76 5.97 -13.24 -3.28
N MET A 77 6.16 -12.18 -2.48
CA MET A 77 5.23 -11.04 -2.48
C MET A 77 5.14 -10.36 -3.86
N ASN A 78 6.28 -10.13 -4.51
CA ASN A 78 6.32 -9.52 -5.84
C ASN A 78 5.68 -10.44 -6.89
N LYS A 79 5.93 -11.75 -6.84
CA LYS A 79 5.23 -12.73 -7.69
C LYS A 79 3.73 -12.74 -7.43
N GLY A 80 3.32 -12.61 -6.17
CA GLY A 80 1.93 -12.46 -5.76
C GLY A 80 1.26 -11.24 -6.39
N ALA A 81 1.96 -10.09 -6.42
CA ALA A 81 1.48 -8.88 -7.08
C ALA A 81 1.31 -9.07 -8.59
N ILE A 82 2.28 -9.69 -9.28
CA ILE A 82 2.18 -9.97 -10.71
C ILE A 82 1.00 -10.91 -11.00
N LYS A 83 0.85 -11.98 -10.20
CA LYS A 83 -0.30 -12.91 -10.30
C LYS A 83 -1.62 -12.18 -10.09
N TYR A 84 -1.70 -11.27 -9.11
CA TYR A 84 -2.92 -10.50 -8.82
C TYR A 84 -3.29 -9.57 -9.97
N ALA A 85 -2.31 -8.88 -10.56
CA ALA A 85 -2.50 -8.06 -11.75
C ALA A 85 -3.05 -8.85 -12.95
N ARG A 86 -2.90 -10.18 -12.97
CA ARG A 86 -3.41 -11.09 -14.01
C ARG A 86 -4.58 -11.97 -13.54
N SER A 87 -5.22 -11.63 -12.42
CA SER A 87 -6.33 -12.41 -11.84
C SER A 87 -7.67 -12.27 -12.57
N GLY A 88 -7.76 -11.37 -13.55
CA GLY A 88 -9.02 -10.99 -14.21
C GLY A 88 -9.62 -9.69 -13.66
N ILE A 89 -8.96 -9.03 -12.71
CA ILE A 89 -9.33 -7.67 -12.26
C ILE A 89 -9.22 -6.67 -13.42
N SER A 90 -10.20 -5.77 -13.53
CA SER A 90 -10.19 -4.71 -14.54
C SER A 90 -9.15 -3.64 -14.22
N LYS A 91 -8.68 -2.91 -15.24
CA LYS A 91 -7.80 -1.75 -15.09
C LYS A 91 -8.36 -0.73 -14.10
N GLU A 92 -9.62 -0.36 -14.28
CA GLU A 92 -10.34 0.55 -13.39
C GLU A 92 -10.41 0.00 -11.95
N GLY A 93 -10.73 -1.30 -11.81
CA GLY A 93 -10.79 -1.96 -10.51
C GLY A 93 -9.45 -1.91 -9.77
N LEU A 94 -8.35 -2.17 -10.48
CA LEU A 94 -7.01 -2.13 -9.90
C LEU A 94 -6.62 -0.71 -9.47
N LEU A 95 -6.89 0.30 -10.31
CA LEU A 95 -6.62 1.72 -9.98
C LEU A 95 -7.47 2.22 -8.80
N ASN A 96 -8.75 1.83 -8.74
CA ASN A 96 -9.65 2.18 -7.65
C ASN A 96 -9.24 1.52 -6.34
N GLN A 97 -8.87 0.23 -6.38
CA GLN A 97 -8.36 -0.47 -5.21
C GLN A 97 -7.06 0.17 -4.71
N PHE A 98 -6.13 0.51 -5.60
CA PHE A 98 -4.94 1.25 -5.23
C PHE A 98 -5.27 2.56 -4.49
N SER A 99 -6.18 3.37 -5.04
CA SER A 99 -6.63 4.62 -4.40
C SER A 99 -7.17 4.39 -2.99
N VAL A 100 -8.05 3.40 -2.80
CA VAL A 100 -8.64 3.06 -1.50
C VAL A 100 -7.58 2.59 -0.51
N THR A 101 -6.73 1.64 -0.91
CA THR A 101 -5.71 1.08 -0.03
C THR A 101 -4.67 2.13 0.36
N ARG A 102 -4.26 3.00 -0.57
CA ARG A 102 -3.29 4.07 -0.28
C ARG A 102 -3.86 5.12 0.67
N LYS A 103 -5.13 5.49 0.52
CA LYS A 103 -5.81 6.39 1.48
C LYS A 103 -5.83 5.78 2.88
N GLN A 104 -6.22 4.50 2.98
CA GLN A 104 -6.18 3.79 4.26
C GLN A 104 -4.78 3.79 4.87
N LEU A 105 -3.72 3.55 4.07
CA LEU A 105 -2.34 3.58 4.56
C LEU A 105 -1.97 4.96 5.13
N VAL A 106 -2.39 6.04 4.45
CA VAL A 106 -2.15 7.42 4.90
C VAL A 106 -2.89 7.68 6.21
N ASP A 107 -4.17 7.34 6.28
CA ASP A 107 -5.00 7.52 7.48
C ASP A 107 -4.38 6.79 8.69
N GLU A 108 -3.99 5.53 8.52
CA GLU A 108 -3.32 4.72 9.55
C GLU A 108 -1.95 5.30 9.96
N SER A 109 -1.27 5.99 9.04
CA SER A 109 0.01 6.65 9.28
C SER A 109 -0.13 8.02 9.94
N GLU A 110 -1.31 8.65 9.91
CA GLU A 110 -1.57 9.93 10.58
C GLU A 110 -1.65 9.78 12.09
N PHE A 111 -2.12 8.63 12.59
CA PHE A 111 -2.25 8.38 14.02
C PHE A 111 -0.91 8.55 14.75
N PRO A 112 -0.85 9.40 15.79
CA PRO A 112 0.37 9.60 16.56
C PRO A 112 0.65 8.36 17.43
N PRO A 113 1.90 7.88 17.52
CA PRO A 113 2.29 6.73 18.34
C PRO A 113 1.90 6.86 19.82
N ASN A 114 1.73 8.08 20.33
CA ASN A 114 1.58 8.37 21.76
C ASN A 114 0.13 8.33 22.29
N ILE A 115 -0.92 8.17 21.45
CA ILE A 115 -2.31 8.23 21.95
C ILE A 115 -2.77 6.89 22.59
N PHE A 116 -2.15 5.76 22.26
CA PHE A 116 -2.55 4.46 22.82
C PHE A 116 -2.10 4.22 24.28
N ILE A 117 -1.14 5.00 24.78
CA ILE A 117 -0.72 4.93 26.19
C ILE A 117 -1.80 5.54 27.12
N MET A 118 -2.69 6.40 26.62
CA MET A 118 -3.77 6.97 27.42
C MET A 118 -5.03 6.10 27.47
N SER A 119 -5.39 5.42 26.38
CA SER A 119 -6.63 4.62 26.32
C SER A 119 -6.55 3.29 27.07
N THR A 120 -5.36 2.70 27.19
CA THR A 120 -5.15 1.44 27.94
C THR A 120 -5.13 1.64 29.47
N ASN A 121 -4.73 2.82 29.95
CA ASN A 121 -4.77 3.16 31.38
C ASN A 121 -6.18 3.49 31.92
N LEU A 122 -7.14 3.81 31.04
CA LEU A 122 -8.54 4.04 31.41
C LEU A 122 -9.37 2.73 31.47
N ALA A 123 -8.94 1.68 30.77
CA ALA A 123 -9.61 0.37 30.78
C ALA A 123 -9.25 -0.51 31.98
N LEU A 124 -8.17 -0.20 32.71
CA LEU A 124 -7.70 -0.95 33.88
C LEU A 124 -8.06 -0.30 35.23
N LYS A 125 -8.88 0.76 35.23
CA LYS A 125 -9.42 1.42 36.45
C LYS A 125 -10.92 1.24 36.61
N LYS A 126 -11.44 0.03 36.37
CA LYS A 126 -12.76 -0.39 36.84
C LYS A 126 -12.65 -1.68 37.63
#